data_AF-A0A246HRB2-F1
#
_entry.id   AF-A0A246HRB2-F1
#
_cell.length_a   1.000
_cell.length_b   1.000
_cell.length_c   1.000
_cell.angle_alpha   90.00
_cell.angle_beta   90.00
_cell.angle_gamma   90.00
#
_symmetry.space_group_name_H-M   'P 1'
#
loop_
_entity.id
_entity.type
_entity.pdbx_description
1 polymer ?
#
loop_
_entity_poly.entity_id
_entity_poly.type
_entity_poly.pdbx_seq_one_letter_code
_entity_poly.pdbx_strand_id
1 'polypeptide(L)' 'MPAAEHSTFWLLYGHYGPTMTVEKFRAEFMPNLTMKTLQNWIARGDAPRPVNGVFDVRDVAEWWDRQRR' A
#
# COMPACT_ATOMS: atom_id res chain seq x y z
N MET A 1 4.22 18.29 10.99
CA MET A 1 2.84 18.48 10.48
C MET A 1 2.30 17.11 10.10
N PRO A 2 1.53 16.43 10.96
CA PRO A 2 1.14 15.03 10.78
C PRO A 2 -0.24 14.87 10.09
N ALA A 3 -0.67 15.87 9.32
CA ALA A 3 -2.02 15.90 8.76
C ALA A 3 -2.20 15.04 7.50
N ALA A 4 -1.10 14.64 6.83
CA ALA A 4 -1.16 13.78 5.64
C ALA A 4 -1.25 12.29 5.98
N GLU A 5 -0.59 11.86 7.07
CA GLU A 5 -0.49 10.46 7.52
C GLU A 5 -1.86 9.84 7.83
N HIS A 6 -2.82 10.64 8.30
CA HIS A 6 -4.15 10.16 8.63
C HIS A 6 -5.11 10.16 7.43
N SER A 7 -4.97 11.07 6.45
CA SER A 7 -5.93 11.18 5.34
C SER A 7 -5.90 9.97 4.41
N THR A 8 -4.71 9.49 4.03
CA THR A 8 -4.62 8.30 3.17
C THR A 8 -5.04 7.03 3.92
N PHE A 9 -4.67 6.87 5.19
CA PHE A 9 -5.11 5.74 6.00
C PHE A 9 -6.63 5.66 6.09
N TRP A 10 -7.32 6.74 6.43
CA TRP A 10 -8.78 6.74 6.57
C TRP A 10 -9.51 6.46 5.24
N LEU A 11 -8.98 6.96 4.12
CA LEU A 11 -9.54 6.70 2.79
C LEU A 11 -9.45 5.20 2.43
N LEU A 12 -8.28 4.60 2.62
CA LEU A 12 -8.09 3.18 2.35
C LEU A 12 -8.84 2.31 3.34
N TYR A 13 -8.87 2.70 4.62
CA TYR A 13 -9.56 1.95 5.66
C TYR A 13 -11.08 1.94 5.45
N GLY A 14 -11.66 3.07 5.01
CA GLY A 14 -13.09 3.14 4.68
C GLY A 14 -13.48 2.30 3.46
N HIS A 15 -12.57 2.12 2.50
CA HIS A 15 -12.87 1.41 1.25
C HIS A 15 -12.48 -0.08 1.27
N TYR A 16 -11.42 -0.44 2.02
CA TYR A 16 -10.85 -1.79 2.05
C TYR A 16 -10.90 -2.46 3.43
N GLY A 17 -11.05 -1.70 4.51
CA GLY A 17 -10.97 -2.20 5.88
C GLY A 17 -9.53 -2.20 6.43
N PRO A 18 -9.22 -3.06 7.42
CA PRO A 18 -7.89 -3.09 8.05
C PRO A 18 -6.79 -3.67 7.15
N THR A 19 -7.14 -4.53 6.19
CA THR A 19 -6.19 -5.18 5.28
C THR A 19 -6.69 -5.12 3.83
N MET A 20 -5.76 -5.02 2.87
CA MET A 20 -6.06 -5.05 1.44
C MET A 20 -5.25 -6.13 0.73
N THR A 21 -5.79 -6.70 -0.35
CA THR A 21 -5.06 -7.70 -1.14
C THR A 21 -4.03 -7.04 -2.04
N VAL A 22 -3.01 -7.82 -2.43
CA VAL A 22 -1.95 -7.36 -3.35
C VAL A 22 -2.52 -6.87 -4.68
N GLU A 23 -3.59 -7.49 -5.15
CA GLU A 23 -4.29 -7.12 -6.39
C GLU A 23 -4.96 -5.75 -6.29
N LYS A 24 -5.59 -5.45 -5.15
CA LYS A 24 -6.25 -4.16 -4.89
C LYS A 24 -5.21 -3.04 -4.72
N PHE A 25 -4.15 -3.30 -3.96
CA PHE A 25 -3.01 -2.39 -3.85
C PHE A 25 -2.43 -2.04 -5.23
N ARG A 26 -2.19 -3.06 -6.06
CA ARG A 26 -1.73 -2.86 -7.41
C ARG A 26 -2.71 -2.02 -8.23
N ALA A 27 -4.00 -2.33 -8.18
CA ALA A 27 -5.01 -1.62 -8.95
C ALA A 27 -5.10 -0.13 -8.60
N GLU A 28 -4.94 0.23 -7.32
CA GLU A 28 -5.05 1.62 -6.88
C GLU A 28 -3.76 2.43 -7.03
N PHE A 29 -2.64 1.90 -6.52
CA PHE A 29 -1.39 2.66 -6.45
C PHE A 29 -0.55 2.49 -7.71
N MET A 30 -0.69 1.35 -8.38
CA MET A 30 0.26 0.89 -9.39
C MET A 30 -0.43 0.15 -10.56
N PRO A 31 -1.50 0.71 -11.17
CA PRO A 31 -2.31 -0.01 -12.16
C PRO A 31 -1.48 -0.44 -13.39
N ASN A 32 -0.47 0.35 -13.74
CA ASN A 32 0.42 0.10 -14.88
C ASN A 32 1.56 -0.88 -14.60
N LEU A 33 1.82 -1.26 -13.35
CA LEU A 33 2.85 -2.23 -13.01
C LEU A 33 2.30 -3.65 -13.15
N THR A 34 3.16 -4.61 -13.47
CA THR A 34 2.76 -6.03 -13.47
C THR A 34 2.89 -6.62 -12.07
N MET A 35 2.14 -7.69 -11.79
CA MET A 35 2.23 -8.41 -10.51
C MET A 35 3.66 -8.88 -10.20
N LYS A 36 4.40 -9.29 -11.25
CA LYS A 36 5.79 -9.73 -11.14
C LYS A 36 6.73 -8.59 -10.74
N THR A 37 6.53 -7.39 -11.29
CA THR A 37 7.30 -6.20 -10.88
C THR A 37 6.97 -5.79 -9.46
N LEU A 38 5.70 -5.85 -9.06
CA LEU A 38 5.28 -5.59 -7.69
C LEU A 38 5.91 -6.59 -6.70
N GLN A 39 5.93 -7.87 -7.04
CA GLN A 39 6.62 -8.89 -6.23
C GLN A 39 8.12 -8.61 -6.10
N ASN A 40 8.78 -8.19 -7.17
CA ASN A 40 10.19 -7.78 -7.12
C ASN A 40 10.39 -6.54 -6.23
N TRP A 41 9.45 -5.59 -6.22
CA TRP A 41 9.49 -4.43 -5.32
C TRP A 41 9.33 -4.82 -3.85
N ILE A 42 8.37 -5.71 -3.55
CA ILE A 42 8.18 -6.26 -2.21
C ILE A 42 9.47 -6.98 -1.75
N ALA A 43 10.07 -7.78 -2.63
CA ALA A 43 11.33 -8.48 -2.35
C ALA A 43 12.50 -7.50 -2.13
N ARG A 44 12.52 -6.38 -2.88
CA ARG A 44 13.51 -5.30 -2.73
C ARG A 44 13.28 -4.43 -1.48
N GLY A 45 12.10 -4.51 -0.86
CA GLY A 45 11.69 -3.62 0.24
C GLY A 45 11.23 -2.24 -0.22
N ASP A 46 10.92 -2.10 -1.51
CA ASP A 46 10.43 -0.87 -2.14
C ASP A 46 8.92 -0.69 -1.96
N ALA A 47 8.22 -1.76 -1.59
CA ALA A 47 6.78 -1.80 -1.32
C ALA A 47 6.53 -2.34 0.10
N PRO A 48 5.34 -2.10 0.67
CA PRO A 48 4.87 -2.76 1.89
C PRO A 48 5.13 -4.26 1.82
N ARG A 49 5.37 -4.92 2.95
CA ARG A 49 5.49 -6.39 2.96
C ARG A 49 4.13 -7.00 3.24
N PRO A 50 3.60 -7.88 2.37
CA PRO A 50 2.34 -8.53 2.65
C PRO A 50 2.54 -9.51 3.80
N VAL A 51 1.76 -9.36 4.86
CA VAL A 51 1.70 -10.30 5.98
C VAL A 51 0.64 -11.33 5.63
N ASN A 52 1.04 -12.60 5.53
CA ASN A 52 0.13 -13.70 5.21
C ASN A 52 -0.62 -13.54 3.87
N GLY A 53 0.00 -12.87 2.88
CA GLY A 53 -0.57 -12.64 1.55
C GLY A 53 -1.49 -11.42 1.43
N VAL A 54 -1.65 -10.64 2.50
CA VAL A 54 -2.40 -9.37 2.50
C VAL A 54 -1.54 -8.22 2.99
N PHE A 55 -1.82 -7.01 2.52
CA PHE A 55 -1.19 -5.79 3.01
C PHE A 55 -1.99 -5.19 4.15
N ASP A 56 -1.30 -4.70 5.17
CA ASP A 56 -1.92 -3.86 6.18
C ASP A 56 -2.15 -2.46 5.61
N VAL A 57 -3.36 -1.93 5.79
CA VAL A 57 -3.71 -0.61 5.24
C VAL A 57 -2.91 0.52 5.88
N ARG A 58 -2.47 0.36 7.14
CA ARG A 58 -1.58 1.33 7.80
C ARG A 58 -0.20 1.34 7.14
N ASP A 59 0.39 0.16 6.93
CA ASP A 59 1.71 0.04 6.31
C ASP A 59 1.71 0.59 4.87
N VAL A 60 0.63 0.34 4.13
CA VAL A 60 0.40 0.92 2.79
C VAL A 60 0.29 2.44 2.85
N ALA A 61 -0.48 2.99 3.79
CA ALA A 61 -0.65 4.43 3.93
C ALA A 61 0.66 5.12 4.33
N GLU A 62 1.41 4.55 5.28
CA GLU A 62 2.73 5.06 5.69
C GLU A 62 3.74 4.99 4.55
N TRP A 63 3.77 3.89 3.79
CA TRP A 63 4.63 3.76 2.63
C TRP A 63 4.30 4.80 1.56
N TRP A 64 3.02 5.00 1.26
CA TRP A 64 2.56 5.98 0.28
C TRP A 64 2.91 7.42 0.70
N ASP A 65 2.73 7.75 1.98
CA ASP A 65 3.08 9.06 2.51
C ASP A 65 4.59 9.32 2.39
N ARG A 66 5.43 8.31 2.70
CA ARG A 66 6.89 8.41 2.51
C ARG A 66 7.30 8.65 1.06
N GLN A 67 6.57 8.13 0.07
CA GLN A 67 6.89 8.36 -1.35
C GLN A 67 6.51 9.76 -1.84
N ARG A 68 5.57 10.44 -1.17
CA ARG A 68 5.10 11.79 -1.55
C ARG A 68 5.93 12.92 -0.94
N ARG A 69 6.92 12.58 -0.10
CA ARG A 69 7.79 13.52 0.60
C ARG A 69 9.15 13.63 -0.07
#